data_AF-A0A9D6YNK4-F1
#
_entry.id   AF-A0A9D6YNK4-F1
#
_cell.length_a   1.000
_cell.length_b   1.000
_cell.length_c   1.000
_cell.angle_alpha   90.00
_cell.angle_beta   90.00
_cell.angle_gamma   90.00
#
_symmetry.space_group_name_H-M   'P 1'
#
loop_
_entity.id
_entity.type
_entity.pdbx_description
1 polymer ?
#
loop_
_entity_poly.entity_id
_entity_poly.type
_entity_poly.pdbx_seq_one_letter_code
_entity_poly.pdbx_strand_id
1 'polypeptide(L)'
;MPVEVKAICKYTIWIKYQDGSSGTIDLSDLAFKPVFLFWEEGNNFEKVFINQSTGAIAWNDEIELCPDSLYFEINNLSPESYIMKESF
;
A
#
# COMPACT_ATOMS: atom_id res chain seq x y z
N MET A 1 6.88 -8.66 3.16
CA MET A 1 6.48 -8.62 1.74
C MET A 1 4.97 -8.76 1.59
N PRO A 2 4.31 -7.92 0.77
CA PRO A 2 2.90 -8.09 0.42
C PRO A 2 2.72 -9.29 -0.52
N VAL A 3 1.61 -10.01 -0.38
CA VAL A 3 1.26 -11.17 -1.21
C VAL A 3 -0.09 -11.00 -1.91
N GLU A 4 -0.92 -10.08 -1.43
CA GLU A 4 -2.22 -9.76 -2.03
C GLU A 4 -2.58 -8.30 -1.76
N VAL A 5 -3.19 -7.64 -2.74
CA VAL A 5 -3.75 -6.30 -2.60
C VAL A 5 -5.07 -6.20 -3.36
N LYS A 6 -6.03 -5.47 -2.79
CA LYS A 6 -7.34 -5.21 -3.40
C LYS A 6 -7.80 -3.80 -3.07
N ALA A 7 -8.36 -3.09 -4.04
CA ALA A 7 -9.22 -1.95 -3.73
C ALA A 7 -10.55 -2.47 -3.16
N ILE A 8 -10.97 -1.93 -2.02
CA ILE A 8 -12.26 -2.30 -1.40
C ILE A 8 -13.33 -1.23 -1.56
N CYS A 9 -12.91 0.04 -1.64
CA CYS A 9 -13.70 1.17 -2.10
C CYS A 9 -12.76 2.29 -2.54
N LYS A 10 -13.28 3.43 -3.02
CA LYS A 10 -12.45 4.53 -3.51
C LYS A 10 -11.49 5.02 -2.41
N TYR A 11 -10.22 5.10 -2.77
CA TYR A 11 -9.07 5.43 -1.88
C TYR A 11 -8.76 4.43 -0.77
N THR A 12 -9.54 3.37 -0.60
CA THR A 12 -9.25 2.36 0.42
C THR A 12 -8.80 1.06 -0.22
N ILE A 13 -7.64 0.59 0.20
CA ILE A 13 -7.13 -0.73 -0.19
C ILE A 13 -7.02 -1.65 1.02
N TRP A 14 -7.10 -2.95 0.77
CA TRP A 14 -6.74 -4.00 1.71
C TRP A 14 -5.47 -4.70 1.21
N ILE A 15 -4.53 -4.96 2.12
CA ILE A 15 -3.26 -5.62 1.83
C ILE A 15 -3.09 -6.83 2.76
N LYS A 16 -2.57 -7.92 2.22
CA LYS A 16 -2.10 -9.08 2.99
C LYS A 16 -0.61 -9.28 2.80
N TYR A 17 0.07 -9.59 3.90
CA TYR A 17 1.49 -9.85 3.94
C TYR A 17 1.79 -11.33 4.16
N GLN A 18 3.01 -11.72 3.83
CA GLN A 18 3.49 -13.10 3.89
C GLN A 18 3.50 -13.67 5.33
N ASP A 19 3.65 -12.83 6.34
CA ASP A 19 3.58 -13.19 7.76
C ASP A 19 2.13 -13.47 8.25
N GLY A 20 1.14 -13.30 7.37
CA GLY A 20 -0.28 -13.45 7.67
C GLY A 20 -0.95 -12.16 8.13
N SER A 21 -0.19 -11.10 8.41
CA SER A 21 -0.74 -9.79 8.75
C SER A 21 -1.54 -9.22 7.58
N SER A 22 -2.66 -8.58 7.87
CA SER A 22 -3.47 -7.90 6.85
C SER A 22 -4.24 -6.73 7.45
N GLY A 23 -4.56 -5.75 6.62
CA GLY A 23 -5.27 -4.57 7.06
C GLY A 23 -5.75 -3.70 5.92
N THR A 24 -6.59 -2.73 6.28
CA THR A 24 -7.14 -1.73 5.37
C THR A 24 -6.46 -0.39 5.62
N ILE A 25 -6.17 0.33 4.55
CA ILE A 25 -5.56 1.66 4.62
C ILE A 25 -6.38 2.64 3.77
N ASP A 26 -6.64 3.81 4.34
CA ASP A 26 -7.29 4.92 3.66
C ASP A 26 -6.22 5.85 3.08
N LEU A 27 -6.28 6.05 1.77
CA LEU A 27 -5.33 6.87 1.01
C LEU A 27 -5.98 8.19 0.54
N SER A 28 -7.13 8.60 1.11
CA SER A 28 -7.84 9.82 0.71
C SER A 28 -6.97 11.08 0.79
N ASP A 29 -6.02 11.12 1.72
CA ASP A 29 -5.10 12.24 1.91
C ASP A 29 -4.09 12.41 0.76
N LEU A 30 -3.91 11.36 -0.05
CA LEU A 30 -3.05 11.38 -1.23
C LEU A 30 -3.80 11.81 -2.49
N ALA A 31 -5.11 11.54 -2.56
CA ALA A 31 -5.93 11.68 -3.76
C ALA A 31 -5.90 13.06 -4.41
N PHE A 32 -5.66 14.12 -3.62
CA PHE A 32 -5.64 15.50 -4.11
C PHE A 32 -4.28 15.98 -4.61
N LYS A 33 -3.20 15.18 -4.47
CA LYS A 33 -1.89 15.57 -4.99
C LYS A 33 -1.83 15.28 -6.49
N PRO A 34 -1.16 16.12 -7.31
CA PRO A 34 -1.18 16.00 -8.77
C PRO A 34 -0.86 14.60 -9.32
N VAL A 35 0.11 13.90 -8.71
CA VAL A 35 0.51 12.54 -9.12
C VAL A 35 -0.59 11.49 -8.92
N PHE A 36 -1.53 11.71 -7.99
CA PHE A 36 -2.62 10.77 -7.70
C PHE A 36 -3.94 11.09 -8.43
N LEU A 37 -3.99 12.13 -9.25
CA LEU A 37 -5.19 12.45 -10.05
C LEU A 37 -5.60 11.31 -11.00
N PHE A 38 -4.64 10.45 -11.37
CA PHE A 38 -4.89 9.21 -12.12
C PHE A 38 -5.98 8.33 -11.48
N TRP A 39 -6.11 8.34 -10.14
CA TRP A 39 -7.13 7.58 -9.41
C TRP A 39 -8.57 8.06 -9.67
N GLU A 40 -8.74 9.31 -10.10
CA GLU A 40 -10.05 9.89 -10.43
C GLU A 40 -10.57 9.46 -11.79
N GLU A 41 -9.71 8.91 -12.64
CA GLU A 41 -10.04 8.56 -14.00
C GLU A 41 -10.65 7.16 -14.08
N GLY A 42 -11.98 7.10 -14.24
CA GLY A 42 -12.71 5.87 -14.45
C GLY A 42 -12.55 4.89 -13.27
N ASN A 43 -12.02 3.70 -13.56
CA ASN A 43 -11.78 2.64 -12.57
C ASN A 43 -10.29 2.42 -12.29
N ASN A 44 -9.46 3.47 -12.46
CA ASN A 44 -8.03 3.33 -12.32
C ASN A 44 -7.63 2.98 -10.89
N PHE A 45 -8.31 3.51 -9.87
CA PHE A 45 -8.02 3.16 -8.47
C PHE A 45 -8.20 1.65 -8.19
N GLU A 46 -9.18 1.00 -8.82
CA GLU A 46 -9.45 -0.42 -8.61
C GLU A 46 -8.39 -1.34 -9.24
N LYS A 47 -7.50 -0.81 -10.10
CA LYS A 47 -6.43 -1.55 -10.78
C LYS A 47 -5.17 -1.70 -9.94
N VAL A 48 -5.23 -1.43 -8.63
CA VAL A 48 -4.10 -1.60 -7.73
C VAL A 48 -3.50 -3.01 -7.85
N PHE A 49 -2.17 -3.10 -7.90
CA PHE A 49 -1.44 -4.35 -8.02
C PHE A 49 -0.12 -4.32 -7.23
N ILE A 50 0.51 -5.48 -7.07
CA ILE A 50 1.86 -5.59 -6.51
C ILE A 50 2.84 -5.62 -7.68
N ASN A 51 3.70 -4.60 -7.79
CA ASN A 51 4.77 -4.57 -8.78
C ASN A 51 5.72 -5.75 -8.54
N GLN A 52 5.86 -6.64 -9.52
CA GLN A 52 6.65 -7.87 -9.38
C GLN A 52 8.16 -7.63 -9.30
N SER A 53 8.65 -6.50 -9.82
CA SER A 53 10.07 -6.15 -9.81
C SER A 53 10.48 -5.44 -8.52
N THR A 54 9.59 -4.65 -7.91
CA THR A 54 9.92 -3.82 -6.74
C THR A 54 9.23 -4.29 -5.45
N GLY A 55 8.15 -5.06 -5.55
CA GLY A 55 7.28 -5.42 -4.42
C GLY A 55 6.37 -4.27 -3.96
N ALA A 56 6.37 -3.13 -4.66
CA ALA A 56 5.56 -1.97 -4.30
C ALA A 56 4.06 -2.17 -4.56
N ILE A 57 3.24 -1.44 -3.82
CA ILE A 57 1.81 -1.32 -4.11
C ILE A 57 1.64 -0.22 -5.16
N ALA A 58 1.16 -0.59 -6.34
CA ALA A 58 1.23 0.26 -7.52
C ALA A 58 -0.10 0.36 -8.28
N TRP A 59 -0.22 1.43 -9.06
CA TRP A 59 -1.31 1.65 -10.00
C TRP A 59 -0.82 1.79 -11.45
N ASN A 60 0.43 2.22 -11.62
CA ASN A 60 1.20 2.29 -12.86
C ASN A 60 2.68 2.50 -12.51
N ASP A 61 3.55 2.70 -13.50
CA ASP A 61 5.00 2.88 -13.31
C ASP A 61 5.39 4.16 -12.55
N GLU A 62 4.48 5.14 -12.43
CA GLU A 62 4.73 6.43 -11.76
C GLU A 62 4.12 6.49 -10.35
N ILE A 63 3.11 5.66 -10.08
CA ILE A 63 2.31 5.69 -8.85
C ILE A 63 2.54 4.39 -8.10
N GLU A 64 3.56 4.42 -7.24
CA GLU A 64 3.95 3.32 -6.36
C GLU A 64 4.06 3.79 -4.91
N LEU A 65 3.63 2.94 -3.99
CA LEU A 65 3.75 3.13 -2.55
C LEU A 65 4.67 2.05 -1.96
N CYS A 66 5.57 2.49 -1.07
CA CYS A 66 6.48 1.60 -0.36
C CYS A 66 5.68 0.60 0.51
N PRO A 67 5.89 -0.71 0.34
CA PRO A 67 5.10 -1.72 1.05
C PRO A 67 5.39 -1.74 2.56
N ASP A 68 6.58 -1.31 2.97
CA ASP A 68 7.00 -1.26 4.39
C ASP A 68 6.30 -0.13 5.14
N SER A 69 6.17 1.05 4.52
CA SER A 69 5.42 2.17 5.11
C SER A 69 3.97 1.78 5.39
N LEU A 70 3.33 1.08 4.44
CA LEU A 70 1.96 0.60 4.60
C LEU A 70 1.87 -0.52 5.65
N TYR A 71 2.90 -1.37 5.76
CA TYR A 71 2.97 -2.42 6.78
C TYR A 71 3.02 -1.82 8.19
N PHE A 72 3.86 -0.79 8.39
CA PHE A 72 3.99 -0.11 9.67
C PHE A 72 2.68 0.57 10.07
N GLU A 73 2.01 1.23 9.14
CA GLU A 73 0.71 1.85 9.38
C GLU A 73 -0.35 0.81 9.77
N ILE A 74 -0.48 -0.27 9.01
CA ILE A 74 -1.44 -1.36 9.29
C ILE A 74 -1.21 -1.97 10.68
N ASN A 75 0.04 -2.12 11.09
CA ASN A 75 0.39 -2.76 12.36
C ASN A 75 0.56 -1.77 13.51
N ASN A 76 0.33 -0.47 13.30
CA ASN A 76 0.64 0.61 14.25
C ASN A 76 2.06 0.52 14.83
N LEU A 77 3.02 0.16 13.98
CA LEU A 77 4.43 0.05 14.35
C LEU A 77 5.14 1.37 14.05
N SER A 78 6.04 1.77 14.93
CA SER A 78 7.04 2.78 14.56
C SER A 78 8.20 2.10 13.83
N PRO A 79 8.88 2.78 12.88
CA PRO A 79 10.04 2.22 12.20
C PRO A 79 11.12 1.69 13.17
N GLU A 80 11.31 2.36 14.29
CA GLU A 80 12.28 1.97 15.33
C GLU A 80 11.89 0.64 16.00
N SER A 81 10.60 0.42 16.24
CA SER A 81 10.10 -0.82 16.85
C SER A 81 10.29 -2.04 15.95
N TYR A 82 10.22 -1.85 14.62
CA TYR A 82 10.42 -2.93 13.66
C TYR A 82 11.90 -3.31 13.52
N ILE A 83 12.81 -2.32 13.48
CA ILE A 83 14.26 -2.55 13.42
C ILE A 83 14.74 -3.40 14.61
N MET A 84 14.19 -3.16 15.80
CA MET A 84 14.51 -3.97 16.98
C MET A 84 14.03 -5.42 16.84
N LYS A 85 12.89 -5.67 16.20
CA LYS A 85 12.33 -7.02 16.02
C LYS A 85 13.12 -7.88 15.03
N GLU A 86 13.71 -7.27 14.00
CA GLU A 86 14.58 -7.97 13.02
C GLU A 86 15.99 -8.25 13.56
N SER A 87 16.35 -7.65 14.70
CA SER A 87 17.68 -7.79 15.31
C SER A 87 17.80 -8.94 16.32
N PHE A 88 16.76 -9.77 16.49
CA PHE A 88 16.72 -10.91 17.43
C PHE A 88 16.23 -12.20 16.77
#